data_AF-A0AAW1BDM3-F1
#
_entry.id   AF-A0AAW1BDM3-F1
#
_cell.length_a   1.000
_cell.length_b   1.000
_cell.length_c   1.000
_cell.angle_alpha   90.00
_cell.angle_beta   90.00
_cell.angle_gamma   90.00
#
_symmetry.space_group_name_H-M   'P 1'
#
loop_
_entity.id
_entity.type
_entity.pdbx_description
1 polymer ?
#
loop_
_entity_poly.entity_id
_entity_poly.type
_entity_poly.pdbx_seq_one_letter_code
_entity_poly.pdbx_strand_id
1 'polypeptide(L)'
;MPFFVVALSQMFCRKYKPGCHLASFHRYGESLEIAEYISDYHKGHAEVWIGLWDKKKDFSWEWTDRSCIDYLNWNKNQPDHYQNKEFCVELVSLSGYRLWNDQVCESKDAFLCQCKF
;
A
#
# COMPACT_ATOMS: atom_id res chain seq x y z
N MET A 1 14.16 -9.80 -13.08
CA MET A 1 13.39 -9.49 -11.86
C MET A 1 11.92 -9.59 -12.24
N PRO A 2 11.08 -10.37 -11.54
CA PRO A 2 9.72 -10.61 -11.97
C PRO A 2 8.96 -9.29 -12.05
N PHE A 3 8.04 -9.20 -13.01
CA PHE A 3 7.21 -8.04 -13.25
C PHE A 3 6.15 -7.95 -12.15
N PHE A 4 6.48 -7.34 -11.01
CA PHE A 4 5.54 -7.09 -9.93
C PHE A 4 4.61 -5.92 -10.30
N VAL A 5 3.29 -6.06 -10.18
CA VAL A 5 2.34 -4.98 -10.49
C VAL A 5 2.57 -3.79 -9.55
N VAL A 6 2.87 -4.05 -8.28
CA VAL A 6 3.29 -3.01 -7.31
C VAL A 6 4.54 -2.27 -7.75
N ALA A 7 5.49 -2.94 -8.43
CA ALA A 7 6.65 -2.25 -8.98
C ALA A 7 6.27 -1.30 -10.13
N LEU A 8 5.27 -1.66 -10.95
CA LEU A 8 4.74 -0.77 -11.98
C LEU A 8 4.00 0.42 -11.38
N SER A 9 3.16 0.20 -10.36
CA SER A 9 2.47 1.28 -9.62
C SER A 9 3.47 2.24 -8.98
N GLN A 10 4.52 1.69 -8.34
CA GLN A 10 5.62 2.48 -7.77
C GLN A 10 6.38 3.28 -8.84
N MET A 11 6.65 2.68 -10.00
CA MET A 11 7.28 3.36 -11.13
C MET A 11 6.40 4.48 -11.68
N PHE A 12 5.09 4.27 -11.75
CA PHE A 12 4.13 5.27 -12.19
C PHE A 12 4.19 6.50 -11.27
N CYS A 13 4.08 6.31 -9.96
CA CYS A 13 4.18 7.41 -9.00
C CYS A 13 5.49 8.17 -9.15
N ARG A 14 6.64 7.47 -9.21
CA ARG A 14 7.97 8.10 -9.38
C ARG A 14 8.11 8.89 -10.68
N LYS A 15 7.46 8.44 -11.76
CA LYS A 15 7.52 9.08 -13.07
C LYS A 15 6.64 10.33 -13.14
N TYR A 16 5.59 10.40 -12.33
CA TYR A 16 4.68 11.56 -12.30
C TYR A 16 5.42 12.85 -11.94
N LYS A 17 6.21 12.84 -10.85
CA LYS A 17 7.05 13.97 -10.43
C LYS A 17 8.15 13.48 -9.47
N PRO A 18 9.35 14.11 -9.47
CA PRO A 18 10.37 13.84 -8.46
C PRO A 18 9.81 13.99 -7.04
N GLY A 19 10.13 13.04 -6.16
CA GLY A 19 9.62 13.02 -4.78
C GLY A 19 8.29 12.28 -4.60
N CYS A 20 7.70 11.73 -5.66
CA CYS A 20 6.50 10.90 -5.58
C CYS A 20 6.81 9.40 -5.42
N HIS A 21 6.07 8.74 -4.53
CA HIS A 21 6.12 7.30 -4.29
C HIS A 21 4.70 6.75 -4.11
N LEU A 22 4.54 5.43 -4.01
CA LEU A 22 3.34 4.90 -3.37
C LEU A 22 3.29 5.43 -1.93
N ALA A 23 2.09 5.69 -1.44
CA ALA A 23 1.89 6.37 -0.16
C ALA A 23 2.46 5.58 1.03
N SER A 24 3.03 6.30 1.98
CA SER A 24 3.35 5.81 3.32
C SER A 24 2.40 6.42 4.35
N PHE A 25 2.25 5.74 5.49
CA PHE A 25 1.36 6.17 6.57
C PHE A 25 2.12 6.20 7.88
N HIS A 26 2.00 7.30 8.61
CA HIS A 26 2.75 7.53 9.85
C HIS A 26 1.87 7.87 11.05
N ARG A 27 0.55 7.97 10.83
CA ARG A 27 -0.41 8.35 11.88
C ARG A 27 -1.83 7.89 11.56
N TYR A 28 -2.59 7.66 12.61
CA TYR A 28 -4.00 7.29 12.54
C TYR A 28 -4.85 8.35 11.82
N GLY A 29 -4.64 9.64 12.13
CA GLY A 29 -5.41 10.75 11.53
C GLY A 29 -5.27 10.81 10.00
N GLU A 30 -4.04 10.69 9.47
CA GLU A 30 -3.77 10.62 8.03
C GLU A 30 -4.46 9.41 7.40
N SER A 31 -4.48 8.27 8.08
CA SER A 31 -5.15 7.07 7.57
C SER A 31 -6.65 7.28 7.40
N LEU A 32 -7.30 8.00 8.33
CA LEU A 32 -8.71 8.33 8.22
C LEU A 32 -8.99 9.33 7.09
N GLU A 33 -8.20 10.40 7.01
CA GLU A 33 -8.34 11.42 5.97
C GLU A 33 -8.19 10.81 4.56
N ILE A 34 -7.19 9.93 4.38
CA ILE A 34 -6.97 9.23 3.12
C ILE A 34 -8.07 8.20 2.84
N ALA A 35 -8.55 7.48 3.83
CA ALA A 35 -9.65 6.52 3.67
C ALA A 35 -10.95 7.20 3.21
N GLU A 36 -11.25 8.39 3.75
CA GLU A 36 -12.38 9.21 3.32
C GLU A 36 -12.19 9.69 1.87
N TYR A 37 -11.01 10.23 1.55
CA TYR A 37 -10.66 10.63 0.18
C TYR A 37 -10.81 9.46 -0.82
N ILE A 38 -10.27 8.28 -0.52
CA ILE A 38 -10.40 7.13 -1.42
C ILE A 38 -11.88 6.74 -1.56
N SER A 39 -12.64 6.69 -0.47
CA SER A 39 -14.06 6.34 -0.51
C SER A 39 -14.89 7.30 -1.37
N ASP A 40 -14.53 8.58 -1.38
CA ASP A 40 -15.21 9.60 -2.17
C ASP A 40 -14.84 9.57 -3.66
N TYR A 41 -13.57 9.31 -4.00
CA TYR A 41 -13.06 9.47 -5.37
C TYR A 41 -12.86 8.14 -6.12
N HIS A 42 -12.60 7.04 -5.41
CA HIS A 42 -12.49 5.70 -5.99
C HIS A 42 -13.84 4.98 -5.92
N LYS A 43 -14.65 5.15 -6.97
CA LYS A 43 -16.01 4.58 -7.05
C LYS A 43 -16.06 3.05 -7.24
N GLY A 44 -14.90 2.40 -7.31
CA GLY A 44 -14.80 0.94 -7.41
C GLY A 44 -14.74 0.25 -6.04
N HIS A 45 -14.79 -1.08 -6.07
CA HIS A 45 -14.54 -1.94 -4.90
C HIS A 45 -13.17 -2.62 -4.97
N ALA A 46 -12.29 -2.17 -5.89
CA ALA A 46 -10.94 -2.69 -5.98
C ALA A 46 -10.11 -2.19 -4.80
N GLU A 47 -9.20 -3.03 -4.33
CA GLU A 47 -8.25 -2.68 -3.29
C GLU A 47 -7.29 -1.57 -3.77
N VAL A 48 -6.51 -1.01 -2.84
CA VAL A 48 -5.60 0.10 -3.17
C VAL A 48 -4.20 -0.17 -2.65
N TRP A 49 -3.26 -0.39 -3.56
CA TRP A 49 -1.84 -0.52 -3.25
C TRP A 49 -1.27 0.70 -2.53
N ILE A 50 -0.48 0.44 -1.49
CA ILE A 50 0.33 1.42 -0.77
C ILE A 50 1.81 1.03 -0.82
N GLY A 51 2.69 1.87 -0.29
CA GLY A 51 4.13 1.71 -0.45
C GLY A 51 4.78 0.70 0.49
N LEU A 52 4.02 -0.05 1.28
CA LEU A 52 4.57 -1.02 2.24
C LEU A 52 4.78 -2.36 1.53
N TRP A 53 5.94 -2.97 1.73
CA TRP A 53 6.27 -4.28 1.17
C TRP A 53 7.30 -5.00 2.04
N ASP A 54 7.26 -6.33 2.01
CA ASP A 54 8.26 -7.19 2.64
C ASP A 54 9.20 -7.75 1.56
N LYS A 55 10.32 -7.05 1.38
CA LYS A 55 11.33 -7.45 0.39
C LYS A 55 12.04 -8.76 0.77
N LYS A 56 12.19 -9.03 2.07
CA LYS A 56 12.97 -10.16 2.59
C LYS A 56 12.13 -11.42 2.78
N LYS A 57 10.79 -11.28 2.79
CA LYS A 57 9.83 -12.37 2.97
C LYS A 57 9.94 -13.00 4.36
N ASP A 58 10.26 -12.18 5.35
CA ASP A 58 10.50 -12.55 6.75
C ASP A 58 9.76 -11.63 7.75
N PHE A 59 8.70 -10.96 7.28
CA PHE A 59 7.90 -9.96 8.00
C PHE A 59 8.66 -8.65 8.30
N SER A 60 9.78 -8.40 7.60
CA SER A 60 10.51 -7.13 7.66
C SER A 60 9.94 -6.12 6.65
N TRP A 61 8.89 -5.42 7.05
CA TRP A 61 8.23 -4.40 6.23
C TRP A 61 9.08 -3.14 6.04
N GLU A 62 9.08 -2.60 4.83
CA GLU A 62 9.75 -1.34 4.46
C GLU A 62 8.82 -0.46 3.62
N TRP A 63 8.87 0.86 3.76
CA TRP A 63 8.21 1.78 2.83
C TRP A 63 9.08 2.03 1.58
N THR A 64 8.48 2.10 0.39
CA THR A 64 9.19 2.39 -0.86
C THR A 64 9.79 3.80 -0.93
N ASP A 65 9.29 4.74 -0.13
CA ASP A 65 9.81 6.10 0.04
C ASP A 65 10.94 6.19 1.08
N ARG A 66 11.24 5.07 1.77
CA ARG A 66 12.26 4.91 2.83
C ARG A 66 11.97 5.66 4.13
N SER A 67 10.72 6.09 4.35
CA SER A 67 10.29 6.55 5.66
C SER A 67 10.33 5.42 6.70
N CYS A 68 10.35 5.79 7.99
CA CYS A 68 10.37 4.82 9.07
C CYS A 68 9.05 4.05 9.19
N ILE A 69 9.12 2.81 9.67
CA ILE A 69 7.93 2.07 10.11
C ILE A 69 7.62 2.47 11.55
N ASP A 70 6.71 3.42 11.72
CA ASP A 70 6.28 3.97 13.01
C ASP A 70 4.76 3.85 13.25
N TYR A 71 4.03 3.38 12.24
CA TYR A 71 2.59 3.16 12.29
C TYR A 71 2.22 1.95 11.44
N LEU A 72 1.36 1.08 11.98
CA LEU A 72 0.81 -0.09 11.30
C LEU A 72 -0.69 -0.19 11.61
N ASN A 73 -1.51 -0.52 10.61
CA ASN A 73 -2.96 -0.68 10.81
C ASN A 73 -3.53 -1.88 10.06
N TRP A 74 -2.98 -3.05 10.36
CA TRP A 74 -3.38 -4.31 9.74
C TRP A 74 -4.85 -4.64 9.99
N ASN A 75 -5.47 -5.27 8.99
CA ASN A 75 -6.77 -5.88 9.13
C ASN A 75 -6.68 -7.10 10.08
N LYS A 76 -7.83 -7.58 10.54
CA LYS A 76 -7.89 -8.74 11.42
C LYS A 76 -7.17 -9.94 10.78
N ASN A 77 -6.26 -10.55 11.55
CA ASN A 77 -5.40 -11.68 11.17
C ASN A 77 -4.29 -11.37 10.17
N GLN A 78 -4.06 -10.10 9.83
CA GLN A 78 -2.97 -9.70 8.93
C GLN A 78 -1.77 -9.08 9.67
N PRO A 79 -0.57 -9.15 9.10
CA PRO A 79 -0.23 -9.87 7.86
C PRO A 79 -0.04 -11.38 8.10
N ASP A 80 -0.37 -12.22 7.11
CA ASP A 80 -0.33 -13.68 7.25
C ASP A 80 0.56 -14.40 6.23
N HIS A 81 1.15 -13.68 5.27
CA HIS A 81 1.90 -14.23 4.15
C HIS A 81 1.14 -15.41 3.50
N TYR A 82 -0.14 -15.24 3.15
CA TYR A 82 -0.98 -16.33 2.68
C TYR A 82 -0.29 -17.17 1.59
N GLN A 83 -0.19 -18.48 1.83
CA GLN A 83 0.51 -19.46 0.98
C GLN A 83 1.99 -19.13 0.66
N ASN A 84 2.64 -18.30 1.48
CA ASN A 84 3.99 -17.74 1.27
C ASN A 84 4.12 -16.97 -0.06
N LYS A 85 3.09 -16.22 -0.46
CA LYS A 85 3.05 -15.46 -1.73
C LYS A 85 2.78 -13.97 -1.57
N GLU A 86 2.35 -13.54 -0.40
CA GLU A 86 1.86 -12.18 -0.15
C GLU A 86 2.97 -11.34 0.49
N PHE A 87 3.44 -10.32 -0.23
CA PHE A 87 4.62 -9.53 0.17
C PHE A 87 4.47 -8.04 -0.12
N CYS A 88 3.31 -7.61 -0.63
CA CYS A 88 2.98 -6.22 -0.90
C CYS A 88 1.70 -5.86 -0.18
N VAL A 89 1.48 -4.58 0.13
CA VAL A 89 0.37 -4.20 1.02
C VAL A 89 -0.66 -3.32 0.31
N GLU A 90 -1.93 -3.66 0.51
CA GLU A 90 -3.09 -2.93 0.01
C GLU A 90 -3.99 -2.43 1.15
N LEU A 91 -4.78 -1.39 0.87
CA LEU A 91 -5.88 -0.94 1.71
C LEU A 91 -7.15 -1.70 1.36
N VAL A 92 -7.82 -2.24 2.38
CA VAL A 92 -9.00 -3.11 2.24
C VAL A 92 -10.28 -2.30 2.02
N SER A 93 -10.93 -2.44 0.87
CA SER A 93 -12.14 -1.74 0.44
C SER A 93 -13.30 -1.99 1.39
N LEU A 94 -13.48 -3.24 1.85
CA LEU A 94 -14.52 -3.59 2.83
C LEU A 94 -14.32 -2.95 4.21
N SER A 95 -13.12 -2.46 4.53
CA SER A 95 -12.87 -1.67 5.75
C SER A 95 -13.15 -0.17 5.54
N GLY A 96 -13.61 0.21 4.35
CA GLY A 96 -13.60 1.60 3.87
C GLY A 96 -12.18 2.12 3.70
N TYR A 97 -11.26 1.27 3.23
CA TYR A 97 -9.83 1.59 3.00
C TYR A 97 -9.05 1.99 4.26
N ARG A 98 -9.53 1.62 5.46
CA ARG A 98 -8.90 1.98 6.74
C ARG A 98 -7.84 0.98 7.19
N LEU A 99 -8.00 -0.29 6.83
CA LEU A 99 -7.19 -1.41 7.30
C LEU A 99 -6.39 -2.02 6.16
N TRP A 100 -5.28 -2.68 6.51
CA TRP A 100 -4.29 -3.15 5.56
C TRP A 100 -4.30 -4.67 5.41
N ASN A 101 -3.98 -5.16 4.21
CA ASN A 101 -3.79 -6.56 3.90
C ASN A 101 -2.46 -6.74 3.17
N ASP A 102 -1.65 -7.72 3.53
CA ASP A 102 -0.61 -8.19 2.62
C ASP A 102 -1.25 -9.04 1.53
N GLN A 103 -0.73 -8.92 0.32
CA GLN A 103 -1.31 -9.47 -0.89
C GLN A 103 -0.20 -9.84 -1.88
N VAL A 104 -0.54 -10.74 -2.80
CA VAL A 104 0.30 -11.14 -3.92
C VAL A 104 0.62 -9.90 -4.77
N CYS A 105 1.90 -9.56 -4.91
CA CYS A 105 2.37 -8.33 -5.57
C CYS A 105 1.98 -8.19 -7.05
N GLU A 106 1.53 -9.29 -7.67
CA GLU A 106 1.03 -9.38 -9.04
C GLU A 106 -0.49 -9.14 -9.16
N SER A 107 -1.21 -8.97 -8.05
CA SER A 107 -2.64 -8.62 -8.05
C SER A 107 -2.91 -7.25 -8.68
N LYS A 108 -4.08 -7.12 -9.31
CA LYS A 108 -4.46 -5.95 -10.11
C LYS A 108 -5.39 -5.05 -9.30
N ASP A 109 -4.79 -4.09 -8.63
CA ASP A 109 -5.49 -3.15 -7.76
C ASP A 109 -5.25 -1.70 -8.17
N ALA A 110 -6.08 -0.80 -7.67
CA ALA A 110 -5.79 0.63 -7.75
C ALA A 110 -4.56 0.95 -6.90
N PHE A 111 -4.04 2.17 -6.96
CA PHE A 111 -2.86 2.54 -6.18
C PHE A 111 -2.91 4.00 -5.76
N LEU A 112 -2.31 4.29 -4.60
CA LEU A 112 -2.25 5.65 -4.06
C LEU A 112 -0.83 6.19 -4.17
N CYS A 113 -0.65 7.26 -4.94
CA CYS A 113 0.61 8.01 -4.96
C CYS A 113 0.61 9.13 -3.91
N GLN A 114 1.75 9.34 -3.26
CA GLN A 114 2.03 10.48 -2.39
C GLN A 114 3.27 11.20 -2.89
N CYS A 115 3.20 12.52 -2.97
CA CYS A 115 4.27 13.39 -3.46
C CYS A 115 4.68 14.39 -2.40
N LYS A 116 5.99 14.51 -2.15
CA LYS A 116 6.53 15.60 -1.34
C LYS A 116 6.68 16.84 -2.24
N PHE A 117 6.22 17.99 -1.75
CA PHE A 117 6.31 19.28 -2.44
C PHE A 117 7.56 20.04 -2.01
#